data_AF-A0A7L4P2L6-F1
#
_entry.id   AF-A0A7L4P2L6-F1
#
_cell.length_a   1.000
_cell.length_b   1.000
_cell.length_c   1.000
_cell.angle_alpha   90.00
_cell.angle_beta   90.00
_cell.angle_gamma   90.00
#
_symmetry.space_group_name_H-M   'P 1'
#
loop_
_entity.id
_entity.type
_entity.pdbx_description
1 polymer ?
#
loop_
_entity_poly.entity_id
_entity_poly.type
_entity_poly.pdbx_seq_one_letter_code
_entity_poly.pdbx_strand_id
1 'polypeptide(L)' 'MAVKKWKLEKGASCYNCGDATVHDIEVDEYNIKIRCRDCGFSRFYSFHMVDLPVKCEFEEK' A
#
# COMPACT_ATOMS: atom_id res chain seq x y z
N MET A 1 -6.38 7.51 -17.21
CA MET A 1 -7.23 7.43 -15.99
C MET A 1 -6.30 7.36 -14.80
N ALA A 2 -6.41 8.25 -13.81
CA ALA A 2 -5.53 8.22 -12.66
C ALA A 2 -6.00 7.12 -11.68
N VAL A 3 -5.15 6.12 -11.44
CA VAL A 3 -5.44 5.07 -10.45
C VAL A 3 -5.49 5.69 -9.06
N LYS A 4 -6.58 5.46 -8.32
CA LYS A 4 -6.75 6.02 -6.97
C LYS A 4 -5.82 5.28 -6.01
N LYS A 5 -4.90 6.02 -5.39
CA LYS A 5 -3.93 5.46 -4.44
C LYS A 5 -4.38 5.72 -3.00
N TRP A 6 -4.23 4.71 -2.16
CA TRP A 6 -4.28 4.89 -0.71
C TRP A 6 -2.90 5.33 -0.23
N LYS A 7 -2.89 6.29 0.71
CA LYS A 7 -1.67 6.77 1.38
C LYS A 7 -1.79 6.43 2.85
N LEU A 8 -0.83 5.67 3.35
CA LEU A 8 -0.78 5.16 4.71
C LEU A 8 0.59 5.47 5.30
N GLU A 9 0.66 5.55 6.63
CA GLU A 9 1.91 5.75 7.37
C GLU A 9 2.07 4.66 8.42
N LYS A 10 3.28 4.11 8.55
CA LYS A 10 3.55 3.07 9.56
C LYS A 10 4.94 3.20 10.15
N GLY A 11 5.02 3.26 11.48
CA GLY A 11 6.28 3.08 12.21
C GLY A 11 6.75 1.63 12.18
N ALA A 12 7.98 1.40 11.71
CA ALA A 12 8.63 0.08 11.67
C ALA A 12 10.16 0.25 11.61
N SER A 13 10.90 -0.81 11.94
CA SER A 13 12.35 -0.85 11.72
C SER A 13 12.65 -0.91 10.21
N CYS A 14 13.47 0.01 9.71
CA CYS A 14 13.88 -0.01 8.32
C CYS A 14 14.86 -1.16 8.07
N TYR A 15 14.64 -1.93 7.01
CA TYR A 15 15.56 -3.01 6.63
C TYR A 15 16.96 -2.51 6.22
N ASN A 16 17.04 -1.28 5.69
CA ASN A 16 18.29 -0.73 5.17
C ASN A 16 19.08 0.02 6.24
N CYS A 17 18.49 1.01 6.92
CA CYS A 17 19.20 1.77 7.96
C CYS A 17 19.11 1.16 9.37
N GLY A 18 18.18 0.24 9.60
CA GLY A 18 17.94 -0.36 10.92
C GLY A 18 17.09 0.50 11.86
N ASP A 19 16.93 1.80 11.56
CA ASP A 19 16.22 2.73 12.44
C ASP A 19 14.72 2.43 12.51
N ALA A 20 14.16 2.58 13.71
CA ALA A 20 12.72 2.58 13.92
C ALA A 20 12.15 3.92 13.44
N THR A 21 11.58 3.93 12.23
CA THR A 21 11.13 5.15 11.56
C THR A 21 9.78 4.98 10.86
N VAL A 22 9.16 6.09 10.51
CA VAL A 22 7.91 6.10 9.75
C VAL A 22 8.21 5.76 8.29
N HIS A 23 7.41 4.85 7.76
CA HIS A 23 7.40 4.50 6.35
C HIS A 23 6.13 5.03 5.70
N ASP A 24 6.30 5.66 4.54
CA ASP A 24 5.22 6.06 3.65
C ASP A 24 4.82 4.86 2.79
N ILE A 25 3.55 4.48 2.85
CA ILE A 25 3.01 3.34 2.11
C ILE A 25 1.97 3.86 1.13
N GLU A 26 2.21 3.65 -0.15
CA GLU A 26 1.24 3.86 -1.22
C GLU A 26 0.72 2.51 -1.69
N VAL A 27 -0.60 2.35 -1.72
CA VAL A 27 -1.26 1.14 -2.23
C VAL A 27 -2.17 1.55 -3.38
N ASP A 28 -2.05 0.87 -4.50
CA ASP A 28 -3.01 0.96 -5.59
C ASP A 28 -3.50 -0.44 -6.00
N GLU A 29 -4.32 -0.50 -7.04
CA GLU A 29 -4.95 -1.76 -7.48
C GLU A 29 -3.94 -2.79 -8.04
N TYR A 30 -2.69 -2.39 -8.31
CA TYR A 30 -1.66 -3.28 -8.88
C TYR A 30 -0.39 -3.38 -8.05
N ASN A 31 -0.07 -2.38 -7.24
CA ASN A 31 1.19 -2.33 -6.52
C ASN A 31 1.09 -1.71 -5.13
N ILE A 32 2.04 -2.11 -4.29
CA ILE A 32 2.38 -1.41 -3.04
C ILE A 32 3.79 -0.85 -3.19
N LYS A 33 3.94 0.42 -2.83
CA LYS A 33 5.22 1.09 -2.64
C LYS A 33 5.38 1.47 -1.19
N ILE A 34 6.44 1.00 -0.55
CA ILE A 34 6.81 1.37 0.82
C ILE A 34 8.11 2.15 0.74
N ARG A 35 8.16 3.35 1.30
CA ARG A 35 9.36 4.19 1.37
C ARG A 35 9.70 4.53 2.81
N CYS A 36 10.93 4.26 3.22
CA CYS A 36 11.50 4.77 4.46
C CYS A 36 11.68 6.29 4.36
N ARG A 37 11.16 7.03 5.34
CA ARG A 37 11.22 8.50 5.33
C ARG A 37 12.61 9.04 5.71
N ASP A 38 13.42 8.22 6.36
CA ASP A 38 14.76 8.56 6.81
C ASP A 38 15.82 8.32 5.71
N CYS A 39 16.11 7.06 5.36
CA CYS A 39 17.13 6.74 4.35
C CYS A 39 16.62 6.67 2.90
N GLY A 40 15.30 6.80 2.67
CA GLY A 40 14.71 6.73 1.33
C GLY A 40 14.58 5.33 0.73
N PHE A 41 15.04 4.29 1.44
CA PHE A 41 14.92 2.90 1.01
C PHE A 41 13.47 2.58 0.63
N SER A 42 13.29 2.01 -0.56
CA SER A 42 11.97 1.76 -1.13
C SER A 42 11.79 0.29 -1.50
N ARG A 43 10.65 -0.29 -1.11
CA ARG A 43 10.20 -1.63 -1.52
C ARG A 43 8.99 -1.50 -2.43
N PHE A 44 8.96 -2.32 -3.47
CA PHE A 44 7.86 -2.40 -4.41
C PHE A 44 7.35 -3.83 -4.44
N TYR A 45 6.04 -3.99 -4.26
CA TYR A 45 5.34 -5.25 -4.41
C TYR A 45 4.34 -5.08 -5.54
N SER A 46 4.29 -6.03 -6.47
CA SER A 46 3.31 -6.05 -7.55
C SER A 46 2.39 -7.24 -7.35
N PHE A 47 1.10 -7.03 -7.61
CA PHE A 47 0.08 -8.07 -7.57
C PHE A 47 -0.29 -8.46 -8.99
N HIS A 48 -0.62 -9.74 -9.18
CA HIS A 48 -1.09 -10.27 -10.45
C HIS A 48 -2.59 -10.61 -10.44
N MET A 49 -3.23 -10.55 -9.28
CA MET A 49 -4.65 -10.87 -9.10
C MET A 49 -5.26 -9.94 -8.05
N VAL A 50 -6.48 -9.47 -8.33
CA VAL A 50 -7.35 -8.76 -7.40
C VAL A 50 -8.69 -9.47 -7.44
N ASP A 51 -9.15 -9.94 -6.29
CA ASP A 51 -10.49 -10.53 -6.16
C ASP A 51 -11.48 -9.42 -5.79
N LEU A 52 -12.56 -9.32 -6.56
CA LEU A 52 -13.64 -8.37 -6.32
C LEU A 52 -14.85 -9.15 -5.84
N PRO A 53 -15.24 -9.01 -4.55
CA PRO A 53 -16.43 -9.70 -4.08
C PRO A 53 -17.64 -9.21 -4.90
N VAL A 54 -18.50 -10.16 -5.27
CA VAL A 54 -19.80 -9.84 -5.87
C VAL A 54 -20.54 -8.97 -4.88
N LYS A 55 -20.94 -7.75 -5.28
CA LYS A 55 -21.82 -6.93 -4.46
C LYS A 55 -23.12 -7.71 -4.26
N CYS A 56 -23.47 -8.04 -3.02
CA CYS A 56 -24.85 -8.41 -2.72
C CYS A 56 -25.70 -7.18 -2.98
N GLU A 57 -26.46 -7.19 -4.07
CA GLU A 57 -27.53 -6.21 -4.25
C GLU A 57 -28.58 -6.51 -3.18
N PHE A 58 -28.66 -5.66 -2.16
CA PHE A 58 -29.82 -5.63 -1.29
C PHE A 58 -30.96 -5.12 -2.17
N GLU A 59 -31.81 -6.03 -2.67
CA GLU A 59 -33.11 -5.65 -3.19
C GLU A 59 -33.90 -5.05 -2.01
N GLU A 60 -33.95 -3.72 -1.95
CA GLU A 60 -34.91 -3.00 -1.12
C GLU A 60 -36.31 -3.37 -1.61
N LYS A 61 -37.01 -4.19 -0.83
CA LYS A 61 -38.42 -4.53 -1.03
C LYS A 61 -39.32 -3.57 -0.27
#